data_AF-A0A837HQP4-F1
#
_entry.id   AF-A0A837HQP4-F1
#
_cell.length_a   1.000
_cell.length_b   1.000
_cell.length_c   1.000
_cell.angle_alpha   90.00
_cell.angle_beta   90.00
_cell.angle_gamma   90.00
#
_symmetry.space_group_name_H-M   'P 1'
#
loop_
_entity.id
_entity.type
_entity.pdbx_description
1 polymer ?
#
loop_
_entity_poly.entity_id
_entity_poly.type
_entity_poly.pdbx_seq_one_letter_code
_entity_poly.pdbx_strand_id
1 'polypeptide(L)'
;MMEFTPEKFNELKNDAEEFYNKIGSVYCPYFKEKINFNVKGWDHLIFKTWNRTRPIADQYSRLRHIKLASEVIKESKTLQGHWSTQKFERTKKKENGWEQTLKMTNYYEFIAVMESHGSKVRVKVIVKQIDGGEKFFLSIIPFWGRNKKGDRVMHSGDPEND
;
A
#
# COMPACT_ATOMS: atom_id res chain seq x y z
N MET A 1 -25.01 -7.94 3.79
CA MET A 1 -24.07 -6.85 4.13
C MET A 1 -23.27 -7.33 5.32
N MET A 2 -21.93 -7.26 5.29
CA MET A 2 -21.15 -7.50 6.52
C MET A 2 -21.50 -6.39 7.50
N GLU A 3 -21.99 -6.75 8.68
CA GLU A 3 -22.19 -5.80 9.78
C GLU A 3 -20.81 -5.31 10.25
N PHE A 4 -20.50 -4.06 9.95
CA PHE A 4 -19.29 -3.38 10.39
C PHE A 4 -19.46 -2.96 11.85
N THR A 5 -19.13 -3.85 12.78
CA THR A 5 -19.03 -3.50 14.20
C THR A 5 -17.65 -2.88 14.48
N PRO A 6 -17.56 -1.78 15.24
CA PRO A 6 -16.28 -1.17 15.63
C PRO A 6 -15.28 -2.17 16.25
N GLU A 7 -15.78 -3.15 16.99
CA GLU A 7 -14.99 -4.18 17.68
C GLU A 7 -14.23 -5.05 16.66
N LYS A 8 -14.94 -5.64 15.70
CA LYS A 8 -14.32 -6.43 14.61
C LYS A 8 -13.32 -5.64 13.78
N PHE A 9 -13.55 -4.33 13.60
CA PHE A 9 -12.59 -3.47 12.91
C PHE A 9 -11.31 -3.30 13.73
N ASN A 10 -11.43 -3.08 15.03
CA ASN A 10 -10.27 -2.94 15.93
C ASN A 10 -9.47 -4.24 16.01
N GLU A 11 -10.13 -5.40 16.08
CA GLU A 11 -9.47 -6.71 16.02
C GLU A 11 -8.66 -6.85 14.71
N LEU A 12 -9.30 -6.61 13.57
CA LEU A 12 -8.60 -6.64 12.27
C LEU A 12 -7.40 -5.69 12.22
N LYS A 13 -7.56 -4.48 12.75
CA LYS A 13 -6.50 -3.47 12.75
C LYS A 13 -5.32 -3.92 13.61
N ASN A 14 -5.58 -4.45 14.81
CA ASN A 14 -4.53 -4.95 15.70
C ASN A 14 -3.77 -6.12 15.07
N ASP A 15 -4.48 -7.08 14.47
CA ASP A 15 -3.88 -8.22 13.77
C ASP A 15 -3.03 -7.76 12.58
N ALA A 16 -3.53 -6.77 11.82
CA ALA A 16 -2.81 -6.20 10.69
C ALA A 16 -1.55 -5.44 11.14
N GLU A 17 -1.63 -4.72 12.26
CA GLU A 17 -0.52 -3.96 12.83
C GLU A 17 0.58 -4.89 13.37
N GLU A 18 0.20 -5.92 14.13
CA GLU A 18 1.14 -6.93 14.64
C GLU A 18 1.86 -7.63 13.48
N PHE A 19 1.11 -8.03 12.45
CA PHE A 19 1.69 -8.62 11.25
C PHE A 19 2.64 -7.65 10.53
N TYR A 20 2.22 -6.40 10.31
CA TYR A 20 3.01 -5.39 9.59
C TYR A 20 4.33 -5.11 10.31
N ASN A 21 4.28 -4.93 11.63
CA ASN A 21 5.45 -4.69 12.47
C ASN A 21 6.43 -5.88 12.47
N LYS A 22 5.91 -7.11 12.35
CA LYS A 22 6.75 -8.33 12.30
C LYS A 22 7.46 -8.55 10.97
N ILE A 23 6.92 -8.07 9.85
CA ILE A 23 7.51 -8.30 8.51
C ILE A 23 8.88 -7.62 8.39
N GLY A 24 8.97 -6.33 8.73
CA GLY A 24 10.15 -5.48 8.54
C GLY A 24 10.50 -5.22 7.08
N SER A 25 10.93 -6.24 6.34
CA SER A 25 11.26 -6.15 4.90
C SER A 25 11.08 -7.49 4.19
N VAL A 26 10.87 -7.45 2.87
CA VAL A 26 10.77 -8.65 2.02
C VAL A 26 11.61 -8.50 0.76
N TYR A 27 12.23 -9.57 0.30
CA TYR A 27 12.97 -9.57 -0.97
C TYR A 27 12.01 -9.55 -2.16
N CYS A 28 12.26 -8.69 -3.14
CA CYS A 28 11.50 -8.62 -4.39
C CYS A 28 12.37 -9.09 -5.57
N PRO A 29 12.01 -10.19 -6.25
CA PRO A 29 12.77 -10.70 -7.40
C PRO A 29 12.88 -9.73 -8.57
N TYR A 30 11.84 -8.93 -8.83
CA TYR A 30 11.86 -7.92 -9.90
C TYR A 30 12.95 -6.86 -9.68
N PHE A 31 13.04 -6.31 -8.46
CA PHE A 31 14.05 -5.29 -8.13
C PHE A 31 15.40 -5.86 -7.73
N LYS A 32 15.46 -7.16 -7.40
CA LYS A 32 16.62 -7.84 -6.83
C LYS A 32 17.13 -7.22 -5.52
N GLU A 33 16.23 -6.65 -4.72
CA GLU A 33 16.54 -6.01 -3.45
C GLU A 33 15.41 -6.20 -2.42
N LYS A 34 15.59 -5.70 -1.20
CA LYS A 34 14.56 -5.73 -0.15
C LYS A 34 13.64 -4.51 -0.25
N ILE A 35 12.35 -4.75 -0.07
CA ILE A 35 11.31 -3.74 0.05
C ILE A 35 10.89 -3.63 1.51
N ASN A 36 10.93 -2.43 2.07
CA ASN A 36 10.68 -2.21 3.48
C ASN A 36 9.20 -1.97 3.77
N PHE A 37 8.73 -2.53 4.88
CA PHE A 37 7.43 -2.28 5.48
C PHE A 37 7.66 -1.33 6.66
N ASN A 38 7.56 -0.03 6.39
CA ASN A 38 7.88 1.03 7.35
C ASN A 38 6.63 1.84 7.76
N VAL A 39 6.83 2.79 8.68
CA VAL A 39 5.76 3.66 9.19
C VAL A 39 5.05 4.43 8.07
N LYS A 40 5.76 4.86 7.03
CA LYS A 40 5.15 5.59 5.90
C LYS A 40 4.12 4.74 5.16
N GLY A 41 4.40 3.46 4.95
CA GLY A 41 3.45 2.52 4.35
C GLY A 41 2.24 2.28 5.24
N TRP A 42 2.47 2.07 6.55
CA TRP A 42 1.38 1.87 7.51
C TRP A 42 0.44 3.09 7.58
N ASP A 43 1.02 4.29 7.71
CA ASP A 43 0.28 5.54 7.74
C ASP A 43 -0.57 5.71 6.49
N HIS A 44 -0.08 5.29 5.32
CA HIS A 44 -0.84 5.39 4.07
C HIS A 44 -2.05 4.44 4.00
N LEU A 45 -2.01 3.30 4.71
CA LEU A 45 -3.18 2.42 4.84
C LEU A 45 -4.30 3.04 5.68
N ILE A 46 -3.93 3.91 6.64
CA ILE A 46 -4.86 4.53 7.61
C ILE A 46 -5.30 5.92 7.12
N PHE A 47 -4.38 6.72 6.60
CA PHE A 47 -4.55 8.11 6.23
C PHE A 47 -4.45 8.27 4.71
N LYS A 48 -5.38 9.04 4.15
CA LYS A 48 -5.37 9.38 2.71
C LYS A 48 -4.41 10.52 2.43
N THR A 49 -4.41 11.52 3.30
CA THR A 49 -3.51 12.68 3.27
C THR A 49 -3.15 13.07 4.70
N TRP A 50 -2.23 14.02 4.86
CA TRP A 50 -1.92 14.61 6.16
C TRP A 50 -3.21 14.99 6.92
N ASN A 51 -3.34 14.50 8.15
CA ASN A 51 -4.51 14.71 9.02
C ASN A 51 -5.88 14.33 8.44
N ARG A 52 -5.94 13.46 7.41
CA ARG A 52 -7.21 12.95 6.89
C ARG A 52 -7.20 11.44 6.83
N THR A 53 -7.91 10.84 7.77
CA THR A 53 -8.14 9.40 7.85
C THR A 53 -8.96 8.91 6.65
N ARG A 54 -8.60 7.73 6.12
CA ARG A 54 -9.39 7.05 5.09
C ARG A 54 -10.75 6.62 5.65
N PRO A 55 -11.81 6.52 4.83
CA PRO A 55 -13.07 5.91 5.27
C PRO A 55 -12.83 4.51 5.86
N ILE A 56 -13.61 4.12 6.89
CA ILE A 56 -13.43 2.82 7.57
C ILE A 56 -13.51 1.64 6.59
N ALA A 57 -14.43 1.68 5.63
CA ALA A 57 -14.54 0.66 4.59
C ALA A 57 -13.26 0.54 3.73
N ASP A 58 -12.61 1.67 3.46
CA ASP A 58 -11.38 1.75 2.68
C ASP A 58 -10.20 1.16 3.48
N GLN A 59 -10.09 1.52 4.76
CA GLN A 59 -9.11 0.94 5.69
C GLN A 59 -9.30 -0.57 5.83
N TYR A 60 -10.53 -1.01 6.13
CA TYR A 60 -10.89 -2.42 6.28
C TYR A 60 -10.46 -3.22 5.05
N SER A 61 -10.75 -2.70 3.85
CA SER A 61 -10.40 -3.32 2.59
C SER A 61 -8.89 -3.54 2.44
N ARG A 62 -8.05 -2.58 2.82
CA ARG A 62 -6.57 -2.73 2.73
C ARG A 62 -6.04 -3.62 3.84
N LEU A 63 -6.44 -3.38 5.08
CA LEU A 63 -5.96 -4.12 6.26
C LEU A 63 -6.30 -5.61 6.16
N ARG A 64 -7.49 -5.96 5.68
CA ARG A 64 -7.89 -7.36 5.45
C ARG A 64 -6.97 -8.12 4.48
N HIS A 65 -6.31 -7.42 3.57
CA HIS A 65 -5.46 -8.03 2.55
C HIS A 65 -3.96 -7.82 2.81
N ILE A 66 -3.56 -7.19 3.92
CA ILE A 66 -2.17 -6.78 4.15
C ILE A 66 -1.17 -7.93 4.06
N LYS A 67 -1.58 -9.14 4.48
CA LYS A 67 -0.76 -10.36 4.39
C LYS A 67 -0.33 -10.69 2.97
N LEU A 68 -1.25 -10.50 2.01
CA LEU A 68 -1.01 -10.73 0.59
C LEU A 68 0.03 -9.78 0.02
N ALA A 69 0.20 -8.58 0.58
CA ALA A 69 1.16 -7.62 0.05
C ALA A 69 2.60 -8.17 0.09
N SER A 70 2.93 -8.87 1.18
CA SER A 70 4.23 -9.51 1.35
C SER A 70 4.46 -10.67 0.37
N GLU A 71 3.41 -11.45 0.10
CA GLU A 71 3.45 -12.59 -0.83
C GLU A 71 3.63 -12.11 -2.27
N VAL A 72 2.80 -11.14 -2.68
CA VAL A 72 2.87 -10.55 -4.02
C VAL A 72 4.25 -9.98 -4.31
N ILE A 73 4.85 -9.23 -3.38
CA ILE A 73 6.20 -8.68 -3.60
C ILE A 73 7.26 -9.79 -3.73
N LYS A 74 7.17 -10.86 -2.91
CA LYS A 74 8.12 -11.99 -2.92
C LYS A 74 8.06 -12.82 -4.20
N GLU A 75 6.89 -12.92 -4.81
CA GLU A 75 6.69 -13.73 -6.02
C GLU A 75 6.84 -12.93 -7.31
N SER A 76 6.76 -11.59 -7.22
CA SER A 76 6.76 -10.71 -8.39
C SER A 76 8.11 -10.67 -9.10
N LYS A 77 8.13 -11.13 -10.36
CA LYS A 77 9.27 -11.05 -11.29
C LYS A 77 9.07 -10.02 -12.41
N THR A 78 7.87 -9.47 -12.52
CA THR A 78 7.45 -8.53 -13.56
C THR A 78 6.67 -7.39 -12.93
N LEU A 79 6.81 -6.20 -13.49
CA LEU A 79 6.08 -5.01 -13.09
C LEU A 79 4.91 -4.75 -14.04
N GLN A 80 3.73 -4.38 -13.52
CA GLN A 80 2.55 -4.08 -14.33
C GLN A 80 2.31 -2.58 -14.52
N GLY A 81 2.78 -1.74 -13.60
CA GLY A 81 2.66 -0.29 -13.70
C GLY A 81 3.89 0.42 -13.15
N HIS A 82 4.26 1.51 -13.79
CA HIS A 82 5.31 2.42 -13.32
C HIS A 82 4.85 3.86 -13.54
N TRP A 83 4.95 4.67 -12.50
CA TRP A 83 4.69 6.10 -12.59
C TRP A 83 5.77 6.89 -11.86
N SER A 84 6.26 7.94 -12.49
CA SER A 84 7.27 8.84 -11.95
C SER A 84 6.75 10.27 -11.95
N THR A 85 6.99 10.99 -10.87
CA THR A 85 6.64 12.41 -10.75
C THR A 85 7.58 13.14 -9.79
N GLN A 86 7.74 14.45 -9.97
CA GLN A 86 8.45 15.29 -9.01
C GLN A 86 7.50 15.76 -7.91
N LYS A 87 7.92 15.62 -6.65
CA LYS A 87 7.12 16.00 -5.47
C LYS A 87 7.98 16.64 -4.40
N PHE A 88 7.39 17.58 -3.66
CA PHE A 88 8.02 18.15 -2.47
C PHE A 88 7.94 17.14 -1.34
N GLU A 89 9.10 16.63 -0.92
CA GLU A 89 9.21 15.70 0.20
C GLU A 89 9.84 16.42 1.40
N ARG A 90 9.27 16.22 2.59
CA ARG A 90 9.85 16.75 3.84
C ARG A 90 11.08 15.93 4.20
N THR A 91 12.24 16.56 4.16
CA THR A 91 13.51 15.97 4.61
C THR A 91 14.03 16.72 5.83
N LYS A 92 14.70 15.99 6.72
CA LYS A 92 15.28 16.58 7.94
C LYS A 92 16.58 17.28 7.55
N LYS A 93 16.73 18.56 7.89
CA LYS A 93 17.98 19.30 7.70
C LYS A 93 19.08 18.75 8.60
N LYS A 94 20.32 18.85 8.14
CA LYS A 94 21.52 18.51 8.96
C LYS A 94 21.65 19.41 10.19
N GLU A 95 21.22 20.66 10.10
CA GLU A 95 21.44 21.71 11.12
C GLU A 95 20.18 22.02 11.97
N ASN A 96 19.31 21.02 12.15
CA ASN A 96 17.96 21.15 12.74
C ASN A 96 16.93 21.83 11.83
N GLY A 97 15.70 21.28 11.85
CA GLY A 97 14.59 21.73 11.03
C GLY A 97 14.18 20.75 9.93
N TRP A 98 13.08 21.07 9.25
CA TRP A 98 12.58 20.35 8.09
C TRP A 98 12.69 21.25 6.87
N GLU A 99 13.09 20.69 5.74
CA GLU A 99 12.99 21.33 4.44
C GLU A 99 12.08 20.55 3.51
N GLN A 100 11.42 21.28 2.61
CA GLN A 100 10.71 20.68 1.49
C GLN A 100 11.62 20.74 0.27
N THR A 101 12.03 19.58 -0.21
CA THR A 101 12.90 19.48 -1.37
C THR A 101 12.15 18.77 -2.48
N LEU A 102 12.21 19.32 -3.69
CA LEU A 102 11.63 18.68 -4.86
C LEU A 102 12.46 17.43 -5.19
N LYS A 103 11.83 16.26 -5.11
CA LYS A 103 12.45 14.97 -5.36
C LYS A 103 11.67 14.16 -6.38
N MET A 104 12.40 13.41 -7.21
CA MET A 104 11.78 12.40 -8.06
C MET A 104 11.18 11.31 -7.18
N THR A 105 9.95 10.94 -7.47
CA THR A 105 9.20 9.92 -6.75
C THR A 105 8.67 8.90 -7.74
N ASN A 106 9.01 7.64 -7.51
CA ASN A 106 8.59 6.51 -8.33
C ASN A 106 7.55 5.68 -7.58
N TYR A 107 6.55 5.22 -8.33
CA TYR A 107 5.51 4.30 -7.90
C TYR A 107 5.55 3.08 -8.82
N TYR A 108 5.56 1.91 -8.22
CA TYR A 108 5.67 0.63 -8.90
C TYR A 108 4.48 -0.23 -8.52
N GLU A 109 3.75 -0.73 -9.50
CA GLU A 109 2.53 -1.49 -9.31
C GLU A 109 2.74 -2.97 -9.67
N PHE A 110 2.50 -3.83 -8.69
CA PHE A 110 2.38 -5.27 -8.88
C PHE A 110 0.92 -5.68 -8.81
N ILE A 111 0.44 -6.38 -9.84
CA ILE A 111 -0.92 -6.89 -9.90
C ILE A 111 -0.88 -8.41 -9.84
N ALA A 112 -1.58 -8.99 -8.87
CA ALA A 112 -1.65 -10.43 -8.67
C ALA A 112 -3.07 -10.88 -8.39
N VAL A 113 -3.37 -12.16 -8.68
CA VAL A 113 -4.61 -12.81 -8.27
C VAL A 113 -4.26 -13.82 -7.18
N MET A 114 -4.75 -13.56 -5.97
CA MET A 114 -4.40 -14.31 -4.76
C MET A 114 -5.64 -14.97 -4.17
N GLU A 115 -5.46 -16.09 -3.48
CA GLU A 115 -6.52 -16.67 -2.65
C GLU A 115 -6.64 -15.88 -1.35
N SER A 116 -7.87 -15.49 -1.00
CA SER A 116 -8.16 -14.70 0.19
C SER A 116 -9.55 -15.04 0.71
N HIS A 117 -9.62 -15.53 1.95
CA HIS A 117 -10.87 -15.84 2.64
C HIS A 117 -11.83 -16.72 1.81
N GLY A 118 -11.31 -17.78 1.19
CA GLY A 118 -12.09 -18.72 0.38
C GLY A 118 -12.48 -18.23 -1.01
N SER A 119 -11.86 -17.15 -1.51
CA SER A 119 -12.12 -16.63 -2.86
C SER A 119 -10.87 -16.01 -3.50
N LYS A 120 -10.81 -16.03 -4.83
CA LYS A 120 -9.79 -15.31 -5.59
C LYS A 120 -10.05 -13.82 -5.59
N VAL A 121 -9.07 -13.06 -5.10
CA VAL A 121 -9.06 -11.60 -5.11
C VAL A 121 -7.88 -11.13 -5.96
N ARG A 122 -8.14 -10.23 -6.91
CA ARG A 122 -7.06 -9.50 -7.58
C ARG A 122 -6.65 -8.34 -6.69
N VAL A 123 -5.37 -8.20 -6.43
CA VAL A 123 -4.80 -7.13 -5.62
C VAL A 123 -3.77 -6.36 -6.43
N LYS A 124 -3.72 -5.06 -6.21
CA LYS A 124 -2.63 -4.17 -6.65
C LYS A 124 -1.83 -3.79 -5.43
N VAL A 125 -0.53 -4.08 -5.47
CA VAL A 125 0.44 -3.68 -4.45
C VAL A 125 1.30 -2.56 -5.02
N ILE A 126 1.40 -1.46 -4.29
CA ILE A 126 2.15 -0.28 -4.69
C ILE A 126 3.43 -0.21 -3.85
N VAL A 127 4.56 -0.11 -4.52
CA VAL A 127 5.86 0.18 -3.92
C VAL A 127 6.27 1.60 -4.30
N LYS A 128 6.64 2.42 -3.32
CA LYS A 128 7.09 3.80 -3.51
C LYS A 128 8.61 3.88 -3.30
N GLN A 129 9.25 4.72 -4.11
CA GLN A 129 10.64 5.13 -3.91
C GLN A 129 10.75 6.64 -4.05
N ILE A 130 11.37 7.29 -3.07
CA ILE A 130 11.76 8.69 -3.14
C ILE A 130 13.23 8.75 -3.51
N ASP A 131 13.62 9.68 -4.38
CA ASP A 131 15.00 9.81 -4.84
C ASP A 131 16.03 9.91 -3.69
N GLY A 132 17.10 9.12 -3.82
CA GLY A 132 18.10 8.88 -2.78
C GLY A 132 17.64 8.03 -1.59
N GLY A 133 16.43 7.46 -1.65
CA GLY A 133 15.86 6.61 -0.61
C GLY A 133 15.62 5.16 -1.04
N GLU A 134 15.36 4.33 -0.04
CA GLU A 134 14.98 2.94 -0.19
C GLU A 134 13.56 2.76 -0.75
N LYS A 135 13.30 1.61 -1.37
CA LYS A 135 11.95 1.23 -1.80
C LYS A 135 11.17 0.70 -0.60
N PHE A 136 9.94 1.16 -0.47
CA PHE A 136 9.05 0.73 0.60
C PHE A 136 7.65 0.42 0.08
N PHE A 137 6.98 -0.50 0.75
CA PHE A 137 5.57 -0.77 0.52
C PHE A 137 4.76 0.48 0.86
N LEU A 138 3.90 0.91 -0.07
CA LEU A 138 3.00 2.05 0.12
C LEU A 138 1.58 1.60 0.45
N SER A 139 0.99 0.76 -0.39
CA SER A 139 -0.45 0.43 -0.30
C SER A 139 -0.75 -0.92 -0.93
N ILE A 140 -1.86 -1.55 -0.51
CA ILE A 140 -2.47 -2.70 -1.16
C ILE A 140 -3.95 -2.42 -1.40
N ILE A 141 -4.42 -2.70 -2.61
CA ILE A 141 -5.77 -2.35 -3.04
C ILE A 141 -6.39 -3.55 -3.73
N PRO A 142 -7.55 -4.04 -3.28
CA PRO A 142 -8.29 -5.03 -4.05
C PRO A 142 -8.77 -4.39 -5.36
N PHE A 143 -8.29 -4.94 -6.48
CA PHE A 143 -8.35 -4.36 -7.82
C PHE A 143 -9.69 -4.56 -8.54
N TRP A 144 -10.70 -5.11 -7.85
CA TRP A 144 -12.07 -5.21 -8.37
C TRP A 144 -13.02 -4.38 -7.52
N GLY A 145 -13.24 -3.12 -7.92
CA GLY A 145 -14.44 -2.41 -7.50
C GLY A 145 -15.67 -3.04 -8.16
N ARG A 146 -16.83 -2.95 -7.53
CA ARG A 146 -18.10 -3.18 -8.23
C ARG A 146 -18.64 -1.83 -8.70
N ASN A 147 -19.02 -1.69 -9.97
CA ASN A 147 -19.76 -0.50 -10.40
C ASN A 147 -21.16 -0.48 -9.74
N LYS A 148 -21.93 0.58 -9.98
CA LYS A 148 -23.32 0.69 -9.49
C LYS A 148 -24.23 -0.47 -9.94
N LYS A 149 -23.85 -1.22 -10.98
CA LYS A 149 -24.55 -2.40 -11.52
C LYS A 149 -24.05 -3.73 -10.93
N GLY A 150 -23.01 -3.71 -10.10
CA GLY A 150 -22.41 -4.91 -9.51
C GLY A 150 -21.28 -5.54 -10.33
N ASP A 151 -20.98 -5.03 -11.53
CA ASP A 151 -19.91 -5.56 -12.39
C ASP A 151 -18.55 -5.21 -11.82
N ARG A 152 -17.59 -6.12 -11.98
CA ARG A 152 -16.23 -5.85 -11.56
C ARG A 152 -15.56 -4.89 -12.55
N VAL A 153 -15.12 -3.71 -12.09
CA VAL A 153 -14.47 -2.69 -12.92
C VAL A 153 -13.00 -2.54 -12.53
N MET A 154 -12.17 -2.28 -13.55
CA MET A 154 -10.73 -2.08 -13.43
C MET A 154 -10.44 -0.71 -12.80
N HIS A 155 -9.74 -0.69 -11.65
CA HIS A 155 -9.34 0.55 -11.00
C HIS A 155 -8.00 1.05 -11.56
N SER A 156 -8.05 1.95 -12.55
CA SER A 156 -6.91 2.75 -12.99
C SER A 156 -6.87 4.06 -12.18
N GLY A 157 -6.54 3.97 -10.89
CA GLY A 157 -6.45 5.12 -9.99
C GLY A 157 -5.06 5.76 -9.97
N ASP A 158 -4.90 6.78 -9.13
CA ASP A 158 -3.65 7.52 -8.92
C ASP A 158 -2.83 6.84 -7.81
N PRO A 159 -1.66 6.24 -8.10
CA PRO A 159 -0.87 5.46 -7.14
C PRO A 159 -0.49 6.19 -5.85
N GLU A 160 -0.51 7.52 -5.82
CA GLU A 160 -0.26 8.27 -4.58
C GLU A 160 -1.48 8.26 -3.65
N ASN A 161 -2.68 8.36 -4.22
CA ASN A 161 -3.92 8.48 -3.47
C ASN A 161 -4.60 7.10 -3.25
N ASP A 162 -4.24 6.14 -4.09
CA ASP A 162 -4.60 4.72 -4.09
C ASP A 162 -3.87 3.95 -2.98
#